data_AF-A0A317IKT5-F1
#
_entry.id   AF-A0A317IKT5-F1
#
_cell.length_a   1.000
_cell.length_b   1.000
_cell.length_c   1.000
_cell.angle_alpha   90.00
_cell.angle_beta   90.00
_cell.angle_gamma   90.00
#
_symmetry.space_group_name_H-M   'P 1'
#
loop_
_entity.id
_entity.type
_entity.pdbx_description
1 polymer ?
#
loop_
_entity_poly.entity_id
_entity_poly.type
_entity_poly.pdbx_seq_one_letter_code
_entity_poly.pdbx_strand_id
1 'polypeptide(L)' 'MLGQVGEGFKVAMVTLDGGRIGIAAQAVGIAQGAWDHANKYAKERKAFGKAVSQFEAIRFMLADMQTEI' A
#
# COMPACT_ATOMS: atom_id res chain seq x y z
N MET A 1 -3.19 -15.21 34.15
CA MET A 1 -2.30 -15.97 33.23
C MET A 1 -3.02 -16.07 31.89
N LEU A 2 -2.36 -15.77 30.77
CA LEU A 2 -2.92 -15.95 29.42
C LEU A 2 -2.62 -17.38 28.96
N GLY A 3 -3.62 -18.27 28.98
CA GLY A 3 -3.45 -19.70 28.69
C GLY A 3 -2.80 -20.49 29.82
N GLN A 4 -2.44 -21.74 29.54
CA GLN A 4 -1.74 -22.64 30.48
C GLN A 4 -0.21 -22.57 30.32
N VAL A 5 0.52 -23.02 31.35
CA VAL A 5 1.99 -23.13 31.31
C VAL A 5 2.38 -24.07 30.16
N GLY A 6 3.24 -23.59 29.26
CA GLY A 6 3.65 -24.31 28.05
C GLY A 6 2.92 -23.91 26.76
N GLU A 7 1.82 -23.15 26.84
CA GLU A 7 1.02 -22.77 25.66
C GLU A 7 1.41 -21.43 25.01
N GLY A 8 2.36 -20.70 25.59
CA GLY A 8 2.70 -19.33 25.17
C GLY A 8 3.06 -19.20 23.68
N PHE A 9 3.77 -20.18 23.11
CA PHE A 9 4.12 -20.16 21.70
C PHE A 9 2.87 -20.24 20.80
N LYS A 10 1.91 -21.11 21.12
CA LYS A 10 0.67 -21.25 20.37
C LYS A 10 -0.16 -19.96 20.41
N VAL A 11 -0.27 -19.35 21.59
CA VAL A 11 -0.97 -18.06 21.77
C VAL A 11 -0.30 -16.95 20.94
N ALA A 12 1.03 -16.89 20.96
CA ALA A 12 1.79 -15.92 20.18
C ALA A 12 1.59 -16.10 18.67
N MET A 13 1.60 -17.33 18.16
CA MET A 13 1.41 -17.60 16.73
C MET A 13 0.00 -17.24 16.26
N VAL A 14 -1.05 -17.57 17.02
CA VAL A 14 -2.44 -17.18 16.68
C VAL A 14 -2.57 -15.66 16.61
N THR A 15 -1.97 -14.95 17.56
CA THR A 15 -1.99 -13.48 17.57
C THR A 15 -1.22 -12.91 16.37
N LEU A 16 -0.06 -13.48 16.05
CA LEU A 16 0.76 -13.06 14.92
C LEU A 16 0.03 -13.26 13.58
N ASP A 17 -0.67 -14.37 13.41
CA ASP A 17 -1.43 -14.65 12.19
C ASP A 17 -2.57 -13.65 11.99
N GLY A 18 -3.29 -13.28 13.06
CA GLY A 18 -4.26 -12.18 13.02
C GLY A 18 -3.61 -10.83 12.71
N GLY A 19 -2.45 -10.55 13.31
CA GLY A 19 -1.70 -9.31 13.09
C GLY A 19 -1.21 -9.13 11.65
N ARG A 20 -0.79 -10.22 10.99
CA ARG A 20 -0.35 -10.21 9.57
C ARG A 20 -1.43 -9.71 8.63
N ILE A 21 -2.67 -10.16 8.82
CA ILE A 21 -3.82 -9.71 8.02
C ILE A 21 -4.07 -8.21 8.24
N GLY A 22 -3.98 -7.74 9.48
CA GLY A 22 -4.12 -6.32 9.81
C GLY A 22 -3.06 -5.44 9.13
N ILE A 23 -1.80 -5.89 9.14
CA ILE A 23 -0.70 -5.18 8.46
C ILE A 23 -0.91 -5.18 6.94
N ALA A 24 -1.30 -6.31 6.35
CA ALA A 24 -1.55 -6.39 4.91
C ALA A 24 -2.68 -5.44 4.48
N ALA A 25 -3.79 -5.42 5.21
CA ALA A 25 -4.91 -4.50 4.94
C ALA A 25 -4.48 -3.02 5.04
N GLN A 26 -3.66 -2.68 6.05
CA GLN A 26 -3.11 -1.34 6.18
C GLN A 26 -2.18 -0.98 5.01
N ALA A 27 -1.33 -1.90 4.58
CA ALA A 27 -0.41 -1.68 3.46
C ALA A 27 -1.16 -1.41 2.15
N VAL A 28 -2.22 -2.18 1.86
CA VAL A 28 -3.08 -1.95 0.68
C VAL A 28 -3.73 -0.56 0.73
N GLY A 29 -4.25 -0.15 1.89
CA GLY A 29 -4.82 1.19 2.05
C GLY A 29 -3.80 2.32 1.84
N ILE A 30 -2.58 2.15 2.34
CA ILE A 30 -1.48 3.11 2.12
C ILE A 30 -1.11 3.17 0.63
N ALA A 31 -1.01 2.03 -0.03
CA ALA A 31 -0.67 1.96 -1.45
C ALA A 31 -1.74 2.65 -2.33
N GLN A 32 -3.02 2.42 -2.05
CA GLN A 32 -4.12 3.11 -2.72
C GLN A 32 -4.06 4.63 -2.50
N GLY A 33 -3.86 5.07 -1.25
CA GLY A 33 -3.73 6.50 -0.94
C GLY A 33 -2.54 7.17 -1.65
N ALA A 34 -1.41 6.46 -1.76
CA ALA A 34 -0.24 6.94 -2.48
C ALA A 34 -0.54 7.08 -3.99
N TRP A 35 -1.22 6.09 -4.59
CA TRP A 35 -1.61 6.16 -5.99
C TRP A 35 -2.61 7.28 -6.27
N ASP A 36 -3.65 7.43 -5.45
CA ASP A 36 -4.65 8.50 -5.61
C ASP A 36 -3.98 9.87 -5.59
N HIS A 37 -3.08 10.11 -4.63
CA HIS A 37 -2.34 11.35 -4.53
C HIS A 37 -1.41 11.56 -5.73
N ALA A 38 -0.66 10.54 -6.15
CA ALA A 38 0.25 10.63 -7.28
C ALA A 38 -0.49 10.92 -8.60
N ASN A 39 -1.59 10.20 -8.87
CA ASN A 39 -2.42 10.37 -10.05
C ASN A 39 -3.05 11.76 -10.11
N LYS A 40 -3.56 12.26 -8.98
CA LYS A 40 -4.08 13.63 -8.88
C LYS A 40 -2.99 14.65 -9.19
N TYR A 41 -1.86 14.56 -8.50
CA TYR A 41 -0.75 15.49 -8.69
C TYR A 41 -0.21 15.47 -10.12
N ALA A 42 -0.12 14.29 -10.74
CA ALA A 42 0.38 14.16 -12.10
C ALA A 42 -0.50 14.88 -13.14
N LYS A 43 -1.81 14.99 -12.87
CA LYS A 43 -2.76 15.72 -13.72
C LYS A 43 -2.69 17.24 -13.51
N GLU A 44 -2.37 17.69 -12.30
CA GLU A 44 -2.30 19.11 -11.94
C GLU A 44 -0.94 19.75 -12.29
N ARG A 45 0.16 19.03 -12.04
CA ARG A 45 1.52 19.53 -12.26
C ARG A 45 1.81 19.64 -13.76
N LYS A 46 2.23 20.84 -14.19
CA LYS A 46 2.71 21.10 -15.55
C LYS A 46 4.23 21.26 -15.60
N ALA A 47 4.85 20.68 -16.63
CA ALA A 47 6.25 20.86 -16.98
C ALA A 47 6.40 20.77 -18.50
N PHE A 48 7.36 21.50 -19.08
CA PHE A 48 7.59 21.51 -20.54
C PHE A 48 6.30 21.74 -21.36
N GLY A 49 5.45 22.66 -20.89
CA GLY A 49 4.23 23.06 -21.58
C GLY A 49 3.01 22.12 -21.43
N LYS A 50 3.11 20.99 -20.73
CA LYS A 50 1.98 20.05 -20.55
C LYS A 50 1.92 19.43 -19.15
N ALA A 51 0.78 18.82 -18.81
CA ALA A 51 0.64 18.08 -17.55
C ALA A 51 1.61 16.89 -17.53
N VAL A 52 2.20 16.58 -16.36
CA VAL A 52 3.20 15.52 -16.29
C VAL A 52 2.60 14.13 -16.55
N SER A 53 1.30 13.96 -16.33
CA SER A 53 0.54 12.76 -16.74
C SER A 53 0.56 12.50 -18.27
N GLN A 54 0.94 13.48 -19.08
CA GLN A 54 1.07 13.31 -20.53
C GLN A 54 2.44 12.77 -20.97
N PHE A 55 3.40 12.60 -20.06
CA PHE A 55 4.66 11.91 -20.35
C PHE A 55 4.51 10.40 -20.19
N GLU A 56 5.03 9.63 -21.15
CA GLU A 56 4.92 8.15 -21.16
C GLU A 56 5.51 7.51 -19.91
N ALA A 57 6.71 7.93 -19.50
CA ALA A 57 7.37 7.40 -18.31
C ALA A 57 6.50 7.53 -17.05
N ILE A 58 5.82 8.68 -16.86
CA ILE A 58 4.93 8.90 -15.73
C ILE A 58 3.68 8.02 -15.83
N ARG A 59 3.14 7.80 -17.03
CA ARG A 59 1.99 6.91 -17.20
C ARG A 59 2.33 5.46 -16.89
N PHE A 60 3.51 4.97 -17.28
CA PHE A 60 3.94 3.62 -16.95
C PHE A 60 4.10 3.46 -15.43
N MET A 61 4.76 4.41 -14.76
CA MET A 61 4.88 4.38 -13.30
C MET A 61 3.50 4.34 -12.60
N LEU A 62 2.54 5.15 -13.06
CA LEU A 62 1.18 5.15 -12.49
C LEU A 62 0.40 3.87 -12.81
N ALA A 63 0.61 3.27 -13.98
CA ALA A 63 -0.01 2.00 -14.35
C ALA A 63 0.54 0.85 -13.51
N ASP A 64 1.87 0.75 -13.39
CA ASP A 64 2.55 -0.26 -12.59
C ASP A 64 2.14 -0.17 -11.11
N MET A 65 2.09 1.05 -10.56
CA MET A 65 1.60 1.25 -9.20
C MET A 65 0.16 0.74 -9.02
N GLN A 66 -0.74 0.95 -9.99
CA GLN A 66 -2.13 0.50 -9.88
C GLN A 66 -2.28 -1.02 -9.98
N THR A 67 -1.41 -1.70 -10.73
CA THR A 67 -1.46 -3.15 -10.90
C THR A 67 -0.90 -3.92 -9.70
N GLU A 68 -0.06 -3.29 -8.90
CA GLU A 68 0.59 -3.87 -7.71
C GLU A 68 -0.20 -3.61 -6.41
N ILE A 69 -1.29 -2.84 -6.46
CA ILE A 69 -2.25 -2.67 -5.35
C ILE A 69 -3.22 -3.85 -5.33
#